data_AF-A0A182U3M1-F1
#
_entry.id   AF-A0A182U3M1-F1
#
_cell.length_a   1.000
_cell.length_b   1.000
_cell.length_c   1.000
_cell.angle_alpha   90.00
_cell.angle_beta   90.00
_cell.angle_gamma   90.00
#
_symmetry.space_group_name_H-M   'P 1'
#
loop_
_entity.id
_entity.type
_entity.pdbx_description
1 polymer ?
#
loop_
_entity_poly.entity_id
_entity_poly.type
_entity_poly.pdbx_seq_one_letter_code
_entity_poly.pdbx_strand_id
1 'polypeptide(L)'
;MTKPNSVVRQFDDTVDDASHASNGKQTKIHASSSTLRKNATTLGSGENRFVFKKRLFKSTRELSQDPVEVNMLYAQAVYSVVKCDDFPVSEKVALQLAGLQAQVALGDPSNQPKPEYYSDVPSYLPERISKTREEQFWVPILAQAHRQYGSGRTELTAKVLYLSCVMQYPLYGTTMFAVSYRGYWSYGNSLILGVNCEGIILIKPDDKFVLYEFRYAEVESIMLDPSDSFITISLNRHTSTGSADQQRCFVFETAQKNEIGSLIVSYYPALSNWITENEVPPKKSKGITNEDRVRLHHNLVVCRRHLVDTELLRKPQDPSGGFLRNTLRRLSKHRLEKLRAEHGSPVHDHGETYKGFPHAYWAFSRQALPQSLSKLPDQEEQAMLQVFNSILTYAGLGQN
;
A
#
# COMPACT_ATOMS: atom_id res chain seq x y z
N MET A 1 32.83 -12.50 -12.84
CA MET A 1 32.52 -11.12 -12.42
C MET A 1 31.08 -10.82 -12.79
N THR A 2 30.18 -11.08 -11.86
CA THR A 2 28.71 -10.98 -12.01
C THR A 2 28.27 -9.52 -11.86
N LYS A 3 27.48 -9.02 -12.81
CA LYS A 3 26.85 -7.70 -12.74
C LYS A 3 25.84 -7.67 -11.58
N PRO A 4 25.77 -6.60 -10.78
CA PRO A 4 24.70 -6.44 -9.80
C PRO A 4 23.38 -6.14 -10.50
N ASN A 5 22.33 -6.90 -10.14
CA ASN A 5 20.96 -6.73 -10.62
C ASN A 5 20.42 -5.35 -10.24
N SER A 6 19.93 -4.60 -11.23
CA SER A 6 19.17 -3.37 -11.02
C SER A 6 17.81 -3.72 -10.41
N VAL A 7 17.62 -3.42 -9.12
CA VAL A 7 16.30 -3.42 -8.51
C VAL A 7 15.62 -2.11 -8.89
N VAL A 8 14.77 -2.15 -9.91
CA VAL A 8 13.84 -1.06 -10.21
C VAL A 8 12.79 -1.08 -9.11
N ARG A 9 12.87 -0.14 -8.15
CA ARG A 9 11.79 0.11 -7.20
C ARG A 9 10.83 1.10 -7.85
N GLN A 10 9.74 0.55 -8.39
CA GLN A 10 8.60 1.34 -8.84
C GLN A 10 7.84 1.81 -7.59
N PHE A 11 7.73 3.12 -7.40
CA PHE A 11 6.74 3.70 -6.51
C PHE A 11 5.42 3.69 -7.29
N ASP A 12 4.60 2.65 -7.09
CA ASP A 12 3.22 2.66 -7.56
C ASP A 12 2.40 3.52 -6.58
N ASP A 13 2.01 4.72 -7.02
CA ASP A 13 0.96 5.52 -6.41
C ASP A 13 -0.40 4.90 -6.78
N THR A 14 -0.73 3.73 -6.23
CA THR A 14 -2.09 3.20 -6.29
C THR A 14 -2.91 3.79 -5.14
N VAL A 15 -3.80 4.73 -5.49
CA VAL A 15 -4.88 5.20 -4.63
C VAL A 15 -5.87 4.03 -4.49
N ASP A 16 -5.87 3.36 -3.34
CA ASP A 16 -6.94 2.44 -2.95
C ASP A 16 -8.24 3.25 -2.81
N ASP A 17 -9.11 3.21 -3.82
CA ASP A 17 -10.43 3.85 -3.81
C ASP A 17 -11.39 3.04 -2.91
N ALA A 18 -11.26 3.25 -1.60
CA ALA A 18 -12.18 2.70 -0.60
C ALA A 18 -13.46 3.54 -0.54
N SER A 19 -14.24 3.53 -1.62
CA SER A 19 -15.50 4.28 -1.73
C SER A 19 -16.70 3.39 -2.07
N HIS A 20 -16.97 2.37 -1.26
CA HIS A 20 -18.32 1.80 -1.17
C HIS A 20 -18.57 1.13 0.19
N ALA A 21 -19.08 1.90 1.15
CA ALA A 21 -20.12 1.50 2.11
C ALA A 21 -20.20 2.55 3.21
N SER A 22 -21.27 3.35 3.21
CA SER A 22 -22.00 3.78 4.43
C SER A 22 -22.94 4.93 4.08
N ASN A 23 -24.18 4.60 3.75
CA ASN A 23 -25.29 5.52 3.94
C ASN A 23 -26.04 5.05 5.19
N GLY A 24 -25.78 5.67 6.34
CA GLY A 24 -26.30 5.19 7.62
C GLY A 24 -25.97 6.11 8.79
N LYS A 25 -26.87 7.08 9.02
CA LYS A 25 -27.21 7.82 10.25
C LYS A 25 -26.14 7.96 11.36
N GLN A 26 -25.81 9.23 11.63
CA GLN A 26 -25.09 9.72 12.81
C GLN A 26 -25.65 9.18 14.13
N THR A 27 -24.79 8.53 14.91
CA THR A 27 -24.90 8.46 16.37
C THR A 27 -23.55 8.83 16.98
N LYS A 28 -23.57 9.84 17.87
CA LYS A 28 -22.41 10.35 18.61
C LYS A 28 -22.02 9.35 19.70
N ILE A 29 -20.76 8.90 19.70
CA ILE A 29 -20.13 8.34 20.90
C ILE A 29 -18.75 8.99 21.07
N HIS A 30 -18.52 9.52 22.28
CA HIS A 30 -17.29 10.16 22.72
C HIS A 30 -16.16 9.12 22.88
N ALA A 31 -15.09 9.26 22.10
CA ALA A 31 -13.79 8.68 22.41
C ALA A 31 -12.79 9.81 22.69
N SER A 32 -12.01 9.63 23.74
CA SER A 32 -11.09 10.60 24.35
C SER A 32 -10.05 11.11 23.35
N SER A 33 -10.14 12.40 23.08
CA SER A 33 -9.27 13.21 22.22
C SER A 33 -7.82 13.23 22.72
N SER A 34 -6.87 12.72 21.94
CA SER A 34 -5.52 13.31 21.89
C SER A 34 -5.60 14.59 21.04
N THR A 35 -5.36 15.72 21.70
CA THR A 35 -5.52 17.07 21.17
C THR A 35 -4.42 17.42 20.18
N LEU A 36 -4.72 17.36 18.88
CA LEU A 36 -4.08 18.18 17.86
C LEU A 36 -5.09 19.22 17.37
N ARG A 37 -4.74 20.48 17.60
CA ARG A 37 -5.56 21.67 17.43
C ARG A 37 -6.16 21.73 16.02
N LYS A 38 -7.50 21.67 15.93
CA LYS A 38 -8.25 22.09 14.74
C LYS A 38 -8.19 23.62 14.67
N ASN A 39 -7.41 24.14 13.73
CA ASN A 39 -7.56 25.48 13.16
C ASN A 39 -6.85 25.54 11.81
N ALA A 40 -7.56 25.21 10.73
CA ALA A 40 -7.37 25.78 9.40
C ALA A 40 -8.50 25.27 8.50
N THR A 41 -9.36 26.19 8.08
CA THR A 41 -10.19 26.03 6.87
C THR A 41 -9.25 25.84 5.68
N THR A 42 -8.94 24.58 5.35
CA THR A 42 -8.22 24.20 4.13
C THR A 42 -9.27 23.79 3.09
N LEU A 43 -9.25 24.47 1.94
CA LEU A 43 -10.04 24.08 0.79
C LEU A 43 -9.63 22.66 0.34
N GLY A 44 -10.57 21.71 0.40
CA GLY A 44 -10.70 20.60 -0.54
C GLY A 44 -9.45 19.75 -0.83
N SER A 45 -8.63 19.43 0.17
CA SER A 45 -7.73 18.28 0.03
C SER A 45 -8.61 17.03 0.10
N GLY A 46 -8.63 16.23 -0.98
CA GLY A 46 -9.23 14.90 -0.93
C GLY A 46 -8.71 14.14 0.29
N GLU A 47 -9.53 13.25 0.85
CA GLU A 47 -9.23 12.43 2.03
C GLU A 47 -8.23 11.32 1.68
N ASN A 48 -7.10 11.68 1.05
CA ASN A 48 -6.05 10.73 0.70
C ASN A 48 -5.40 10.22 1.98
N ARG A 49 -5.62 8.94 2.28
CA ARG A 49 -5.02 8.25 3.43
C ARG A 49 -3.92 7.32 2.95
N PHE A 50 -2.70 7.57 3.40
CA PHE A 50 -1.57 6.66 3.17
C PHE A 50 -1.54 5.59 4.26
N VAL A 51 -1.41 4.33 3.86
CA VAL A 51 -1.31 3.19 4.77
C VAL A 51 -0.02 2.43 4.48
N PHE A 52 0.81 2.27 5.50
CA PHE A 52 1.97 1.39 5.43
C PHE A 52 1.53 -0.04 5.77
N LYS A 53 1.72 -0.97 4.83
CA LYS A 53 1.32 -2.37 4.96
C LYS A 53 2.35 -3.29 4.32
N LYS A 54 2.53 -4.52 4.85
CA LYS A 54 3.25 -5.57 4.14
C LYS A 54 2.44 -5.98 2.92
N ARG A 55 3.01 -5.73 1.74
CA ARG A 55 2.41 -6.06 0.44
C ARG A 55 2.92 -7.40 -0.11
N LEU A 56 4.22 -7.66 0.03
CA LEU A 56 4.85 -8.90 -0.45
C LEU A 56 5.20 -9.82 0.72
N PHE A 57 4.53 -10.96 0.79
CA PHE A 57 4.77 -12.02 1.77
C PHE A 57 5.69 -13.08 1.17
N LYS A 58 7.02 -12.92 1.30
CA LYS A 58 7.99 -13.89 0.74
C LYS A 58 8.05 -15.23 1.50
N SER A 59 7.66 -15.21 2.77
CA SER A 59 7.48 -16.39 3.61
C SER A 59 6.24 -16.14 4.47
N THR A 60 5.35 -17.13 4.51
CA THR A 60 4.08 -17.08 5.25
C THR A 60 4.10 -17.97 6.48
N ARG A 61 5.20 -18.71 6.71
CA ARG A 61 5.31 -19.70 7.79
C ARG A 61 6.19 -19.26 8.96
N GLU A 62 6.91 -18.16 8.81
CA GLU A 62 7.83 -17.65 9.83
C GLU A 62 7.33 -16.33 10.39
N LEU A 63 7.31 -16.24 11.73
CA LEU A 63 7.02 -15.01 12.43
C LEU A 63 8.27 -14.15 12.52
N SER A 64 8.10 -12.86 12.26
CA SER A 64 9.15 -11.87 12.48
C SER A 64 9.53 -11.80 13.96
N GLN A 65 10.81 -11.61 14.22
CA GLN A 65 11.33 -11.33 15.55
C GLN A 65 11.36 -9.82 15.85
N ASP A 66 11.10 -8.97 14.84
CA ASP A 66 11.01 -7.52 15.01
C ASP A 66 9.62 -7.12 15.56
N PRO A 67 9.53 -6.55 16.77
CA PRO A 67 8.28 -6.09 17.35
C PRO A 67 7.50 -5.09 16.48
N VAL A 68 8.20 -4.26 15.67
CA VAL A 68 7.57 -3.30 14.77
C VAL A 68 6.85 -4.02 13.63
N GLU A 69 7.51 -5.00 13.01
CA GLU A 69 6.89 -5.83 11.96
C GLU A 69 5.74 -6.66 12.54
N VAL A 70 5.89 -7.24 13.74
CA VAL A 70 4.82 -7.98 14.43
C VAL A 70 3.60 -7.09 14.66
N ASN A 71 3.79 -5.84 15.10
CA ASN A 71 2.70 -4.89 15.29
C ASN A 71 1.96 -4.58 13.99
N MET A 72 2.69 -4.32 12.91
CA MET A 72 2.12 -4.08 11.59
C MET A 72 1.34 -5.29 11.08
N LEU A 73 1.95 -6.48 11.15
CA LEU A 73 1.33 -7.73 10.72
C LEU A 73 0.07 -8.05 11.52
N TYR A 74 0.10 -7.83 12.84
CA TYR A 74 -1.06 -8.00 13.70
C TYR A 74 -2.20 -7.08 13.28
N ALA A 75 -1.94 -5.79 13.04
CA ALA A 75 -2.95 -4.85 12.59
C ALA A 75 -3.56 -5.27 11.24
N GLN A 76 -2.73 -5.72 10.29
CA GLN A 76 -3.20 -6.25 9.01
C GLN A 76 -4.02 -7.52 9.18
N ALA A 77 -3.60 -8.45 10.03
CA ALA A 77 -4.32 -9.69 10.27
C ALA A 77 -5.70 -9.46 10.92
N VAL A 78 -5.78 -8.55 11.90
CA VAL A 78 -7.07 -8.13 12.49
C VAL A 78 -7.98 -7.54 11.42
N TYR A 79 -7.44 -6.66 10.56
CA TYR A 79 -8.22 -6.08 9.47
C TYR A 79 -8.73 -7.16 8.49
N SER A 80 -7.87 -8.07 8.04
CA SER A 80 -8.25 -9.16 7.14
C SER A 80 -9.29 -10.10 7.76
N VAL A 81 -9.17 -10.44 9.04
CA VAL A 81 -10.15 -11.30 9.74
C VAL A 81 -11.48 -10.56 9.93
N VAL A 82 -11.44 -9.39 10.57
CA VAL A 82 -12.66 -8.74 11.10
C VAL A 82 -13.37 -7.89 10.04
N LYS A 83 -12.62 -7.14 9.24
CA LYS A 83 -13.20 -6.17 8.29
C LYS A 83 -13.37 -6.77 6.90
N CYS A 84 -12.39 -7.52 6.41
CA CYS A 84 -12.45 -8.11 5.06
C CYS A 84 -13.09 -9.50 5.04
N ASP A 85 -13.06 -10.21 6.18
CA ASP A 85 -13.58 -11.57 6.27
C ASP A 85 -12.89 -12.52 5.25
N ASP A 86 -11.57 -12.34 5.13
CA ASP A 86 -10.71 -12.98 4.12
C ASP A 86 -10.53 -14.48 4.37
N PHE A 87 -10.72 -14.92 5.61
CA PHE A 87 -10.49 -16.30 6.03
C PHE A 87 -11.80 -16.98 6.45
N PRO A 88 -11.98 -18.28 6.16
CA PRO A 88 -13.15 -19.05 6.61
C PRO A 88 -13.04 -19.40 8.10
N VAL A 89 -12.99 -18.36 8.95
CA VAL A 89 -12.87 -18.51 10.40
C VAL A 89 -14.19 -19.03 10.97
N SER A 90 -14.12 -20.09 11.77
CA SER A 90 -15.26 -20.59 12.54
C SER A 90 -15.57 -19.68 13.74
N GLU A 91 -16.82 -19.70 14.23
CA GLU A 91 -17.21 -18.91 15.42
C GLU A 91 -16.27 -19.14 16.61
N LYS A 92 -15.89 -20.40 16.88
CA LYS A 92 -14.98 -20.76 17.96
C LYS A 92 -13.61 -20.08 17.81
N VAL A 93 -13.05 -20.08 16.61
CA VAL A 93 -11.75 -19.45 16.35
C VAL A 93 -11.88 -17.93 16.34
N ALA A 94 -12.98 -17.37 15.84
CA ALA A 94 -13.23 -15.94 15.89
C ALA A 94 -13.29 -15.42 17.34
N LEU A 95 -13.90 -16.18 18.26
CA LEU A 95 -13.90 -15.86 19.68
C LEU A 95 -12.50 -15.96 20.31
N GLN A 96 -11.68 -16.93 19.89
CA GLN A 96 -10.27 -17.01 20.32
C GLN A 96 -9.49 -15.76 19.91
N LEU A 97 -9.62 -15.37 18.64
CA LEU A 97 -8.98 -14.19 18.08
C LEU A 97 -9.49 -12.90 18.75
N ALA A 98 -10.80 -12.78 18.97
CA ALA A 98 -11.41 -11.64 19.66
C ALA A 98 -10.90 -11.50 21.11
N GLY A 99 -10.74 -12.61 21.83
CA GLY A 99 -10.20 -12.60 23.19
C GLY A 99 -8.73 -12.15 23.24
N LEU A 100 -7.91 -12.59 22.29
CA LEU A 100 -6.53 -12.12 22.13
C LEU A 100 -6.48 -10.64 21.73
N GLN A 101 -7.37 -10.21 20.84
CA GLN A 101 -7.47 -8.81 20.42
C GLN A 101 -7.88 -7.90 21.57
N ALA A 102 -8.83 -8.34 22.41
CA ALA A 102 -9.22 -7.62 23.62
C ALA A 102 -8.04 -7.48 24.60
N GLN A 103 -7.21 -8.52 24.77
CA GLN A 103 -6.00 -8.44 25.61
C GLN A 103 -5.02 -7.39 25.10
N VAL A 104 -4.83 -7.30 23.78
CA VAL A 104 -3.97 -6.29 23.17
C VAL A 104 -4.52 -4.87 23.39
N ALA A 105 -5.83 -4.70 23.29
CA ALA A 105 -6.47 -3.38 23.39
C ALA A 105 -6.70 -2.90 24.83
N LEU A 106 -6.97 -3.81 25.75
CA LEU A 106 -7.49 -3.50 27.09
C LEU A 106 -6.57 -3.95 28.23
N GLY A 107 -5.57 -4.80 27.95
CA GLY A 107 -4.78 -5.48 28.98
C GLY A 107 -5.58 -6.55 29.72
N ASP A 108 -5.11 -6.97 30.90
CA ASP A 108 -5.74 -8.07 31.63
C ASP A 108 -7.22 -7.77 32.01
N PRO A 109 -8.12 -8.75 31.84
CA PRO A 109 -9.53 -8.58 32.12
C PRO A 109 -9.76 -8.38 33.61
N SER A 110 -10.51 -7.33 33.98
CA SER A 110 -10.91 -7.12 35.36
C SER A 110 -11.90 -8.20 35.82
N ASN A 111 -12.01 -8.40 37.14
CA ASN A 111 -13.02 -9.30 37.71
C ASN A 111 -14.47 -8.85 37.44
N GLN A 112 -14.67 -7.56 37.14
CA GLN A 112 -15.95 -6.96 36.77
C GLN A 112 -15.79 -6.22 35.43
N PRO A 113 -15.79 -6.95 34.30
CA PRO A 113 -15.57 -6.35 32.99
C PRO A 113 -16.68 -5.36 32.65
N LYS A 114 -16.30 -4.15 32.23
CA LYS A 114 -17.27 -3.14 31.81
C LYS A 114 -17.85 -3.53 30.44
N PRO A 115 -19.19 -3.62 30.30
CA PRO A 115 -19.83 -3.98 29.03
C PRO A 115 -19.44 -3.08 27.86
N GLU A 116 -19.20 -1.79 28.13
CA GLU A 116 -18.82 -0.78 27.13
C GLU A 116 -17.55 -1.12 26.33
N TYR A 117 -16.63 -1.92 26.88
CA TYR A 117 -15.40 -2.30 26.18
C TYR A 117 -15.63 -3.31 25.05
N TYR A 118 -16.79 -3.98 25.04
CA TYR A 118 -17.12 -5.04 24.08
C TYR A 118 -18.37 -4.71 23.26
N SER A 119 -18.91 -3.49 23.37
CA SER A 119 -20.14 -3.11 22.67
C SER A 119 -19.94 -2.89 21.16
N ASP A 120 -18.73 -2.58 20.71
CA ASP A 120 -18.41 -2.50 19.28
C ASP A 120 -18.10 -3.90 18.72
N VAL A 121 -19.11 -4.76 18.64
CA VAL A 121 -18.99 -6.15 18.16
C VAL A 121 -18.34 -6.24 16.77
N PRO A 122 -18.68 -5.37 15.79
CA PRO A 122 -18.03 -5.36 14.47
C PRO A 122 -16.53 -5.01 14.50
N SER A 123 -15.96 -4.57 15.63
CA SER A 123 -14.52 -4.42 15.79
C SER A 123 -13.80 -5.71 16.18
N TYR A 124 -14.51 -6.71 16.68
CA TYR A 124 -13.94 -7.99 17.15
C TYR A 124 -14.27 -9.19 16.28
N LEU A 125 -15.43 -9.19 15.63
CA LEU A 125 -15.95 -10.33 14.89
C LEU A 125 -16.22 -9.99 13.41
N PRO A 126 -15.92 -10.92 12.48
CA PRO A 126 -16.31 -10.79 11.08
C PRO A 126 -17.83 -10.67 10.93
N GLU A 127 -18.28 -9.94 9.91
CA GLU A 127 -19.70 -9.64 9.68
C GLU A 127 -20.58 -10.91 9.62
N ARG A 128 -20.11 -11.96 8.94
CA ARG A 128 -20.82 -13.24 8.85
C ARG A 128 -21.14 -13.84 10.23
N ILE A 129 -20.25 -13.66 11.21
CA ILE A 129 -20.38 -14.22 12.55
C ILE A 129 -21.15 -13.25 13.44
N SER A 130 -20.80 -11.96 13.43
CA SER A 130 -21.44 -10.96 14.29
C SER A 130 -22.95 -10.85 14.05
N LYS A 131 -23.41 -11.06 12.82
CA LYS A 131 -24.85 -11.05 12.46
C LYS A 131 -25.64 -12.29 12.86
N THR A 132 -25.00 -13.35 13.37
CA THR A 132 -25.73 -14.57 13.78
C THR A 132 -26.57 -14.37 15.05
N ARG A 133 -26.30 -13.30 15.81
CA ARG A 133 -26.98 -12.95 17.08
C ARG A 133 -27.03 -11.43 17.23
N GLU A 134 -27.93 -10.91 18.05
CA GLU A 134 -27.96 -9.48 18.36
C GLU A 134 -26.73 -9.06 19.18
N GLU A 135 -26.27 -7.82 19.00
CA GLU A 135 -25.04 -7.30 19.61
C GLU A 135 -25.02 -7.43 21.14
N GLN A 136 -26.15 -7.22 21.81
CA GLN A 136 -26.27 -7.34 23.26
C GLN A 136 -25.90 -8.73 23.79
N PHE A 137 -26.10 -9.79 23.00
CA PHE A 137 -25.72 -11.15 23.39
C PHE A 137 -24.23 -11.41 23.20
N TRP A 138 -23.58 -10.69 22.28
CA TRP A 138 -22.15 -10.83 22.04
C TRP A 138 -21.30 -10.20 23.13
N VAL A 139 -21.73 -9.10 23.73
CA VAL A 139 -20.99 -8.39 24.78
C VAL A 139 -20.49 -9.31 25.92
N PRO A 140 -21.35 -10.10 26.60
CA PRO A 140 -20.89 -11.02 27.63
C PRO A 140 -20.04 -12.17 27.07
N ILE A 141 -20.28 -12.62 25.84
CA ILE A 141 -19.50 -13.67 25.18
C ILE A 141 -18.08 -13.20 24.89
N LEU A 142 -17.91 -11.97 24.40
CA LEU A 142 -16.61 -11.34 24.13
C LEU A 142 -15.84 -11.10 25.43
N ALA A 143 -16.51 -10.64 26.49
CA ALA A 143 -15.88 -10.50 27.80
C ALA A 143 -15.38 -11.85 28.34
N GLN A 144 -16.16 -12.92 28.17
CA GLN A 144 -15.75 -14.28 28.54
C GLN A 144 -14.59 -14.78 27.68
N ALA A 145 -14.60 -14.52 26.37
CA ALA A 145 -13.52 -14.88 25.46
C ALA A 145 -12.22 -14.15 25.82
N HIS A 146 -12.28 -12.87 26.20
CA HIS A 146 -11.15 -12.12 26.71
C HIS A 146 -10.57 -12.77 27.98
N ARG A 147 -11.42 -13.17 28.93
CA ARG A 147 -10.99 -13.90 30.13
C ARG A 147 -10.33 -15.24 29.82
N GLN A 148 -10.90 -15.99 28.87
CA GLN A 148 -10.44 -17.35 28.54
C GLN A 148 -9.13 -17.35 27.74
N TYR A 149 -9.00 -16.45 26.76
CA TYR A 149 -7.90 -16.48 25.79
C TYR A 149 -6.88 -15.36 25.97
N GLY A 150 -7.26 -14.25 26.61
CA GLY A 150 -6.39 -13.09 26.84
C GLY A 150 -5.65 -13.12 28.17
N SER A 151 -6.37 -13.39 29.27
CA SER A 151 -5.88 -13.26 30.65
C SER A 151 -4.47 -13.80 30.88
N GLY A 152 -3.63 -12.97 31.52
CA GLY A 152 -2.26 -13.30 31.92
C GLY A 152 -1.24 -13.27 30.77
N ARG A 153 -1.64 -12.86 29.56
CA ARG A 153 -0.73 -12.75 28.42
C ARG A 153 -0.25 -11.31 28.26
N THR A 154 1.03 -11.15 27.97
CA THR A 154 1.55 -9.85 27.54
C THR A 154 0.95 -9.46 26.19
N GLU A 155 0.94 -8.16 25.88
CA GLU A 155 0.49 -7.63 24.60
C GLU A 155 1.22 -8.31 23.42
N LEU A 156 2.54 -8.45 23.51
CA LEU A 156 3.34 -9.10 22.47
C LEU A 156 2.97 -10.59 22.32
N THR A 157 2.81 -11.31 23.44
CA THR A 157 2.39 -12.72 23.41
C THR A 157 1.01 -12.88 22.77
N ALA A 158 0.06 -11.99 23.07
CA ALA A 158 -1.28 -12.03 22.47
C ALA A 158 -1.23 -11.80 20.96
N LYS A 159 -0.43 -10.83 20.48
CA LYS A 159 -0.20 -10.60 19.03
C LYS A 159 0.43 -11.80 18.34
N VAL A 160 1.45 -12.40 18.95
CA VAL A 160 2.12 -13.60 18.41
C VAL A 160 1.17 -14.78 18.31
N LEU A 161 0.34 -15.02 19.33
CA LEU A 161 -0.67 -16.09 19.30
C LEU A 161 -1.75 -15.83 18.25
N TYR A 162 -2.19 -14.57 18.11
CA TYR A 162 -3.15 -14.16 17.08
C TYR A 162 -2.59 -14.47 15.69
N LEU A 163 -1.38 -14.00 15.41
CA LEU A 163 -0.70 -14.24 14.13
C LEU A 163 -0.48 -15.73 13.88
N SER A 164 -0.01 -16.48 14.89
CA SER A 164 0.21 -17.93 14.78
C SER A 164 -1.04 -18.68 14.35
N CYS A 165 -2.22 -18.26 14.83
CA CYS A 165 -3.50 -18.83 14.43
C CYS A 165 -3.86 -18.46 12.99
N VAL A 166 -3.77 -17.18 12.62
CA VAL A 166 -4.14 -16.70 11.27
C VAL A 166 -3.19 -17.27 10.19
N MET A 167 -1.91 -17.46 10.51
CA MET A 167 -0.92 -18.06 9.61
C MET A 167 -1.22 -19.53 9.24
N GLN A 168 -2.11 -20.21 9.96
CA GLN A 168 -2.52 -21.58 9.62
C GLN A 168 -3.49 -21.62 8.44
N TYR A 169 -4.13 -20.51 8.09
CA TYR A 169 -5.09 -20.49 6.99
C TYR A 169 -4.36 -20.48 5.64
N PRO A 170 -4.78 -21.31 4.66
CA PRO A 170 -4.14 -21.38 3.33
C PRO A 170 -4.07 -20.04 2.59
N LEU A 171 -5.01 -19.15 2.89
CA LEU A 171 -5.15 -17.84 2.25
C LEU A 171 -4.28 -16.75 2.90
N TYR A 172 -3.52 -17.06 3.95
CA TYR A 172 -2.66 -16.07 4.60
C TYR A 172 -1.54 -15.58 3.67
N GLY A 173 -1.38 -14.26 3.58
CA GLY A 173 -0.43 -13.62 2.66
C GLY A 173 -0.91 -13.54 1.21
N THR A 174 -2.16 -13.91 0.94
CA THR A 174 -2.79 -13.81 -0.38
C THR A 174 -3.58 -12.50 -0.49
N THR A 175 -3.30 -11.72 -1.55
CA THR A 175 -4.13 -10.56 -1.91
C THR A 175 -5.30 -11.03 -2.76
N MET A 176 -6.52 -10.63 -2.37
CA MET A 176 -7.77 -11.11 -2.95
C MET A 176 -8.40 -10.07 -3.87
N PHE A 177 -8.73 -10.47 -5.10
CA PHE A 177 -9.39 -9.61 -6.08
C PHE A 177 -10.72 -10.22 -6.49
N ALA A 178 -11.82 -9.47 -6.32
CA ALA A 178 -13.11 -9.89 -6.89
C ALA A 178 -13.03 -9.84 -8.42
N VAL A 179 -13.38 -10.95 -9.07
CA VAL A 179 -13.35 -11.09 -10.52
C VAL A 179 -14.57 -11.86 -11.02
N SER A 180 -14.96 -11.58 -12.27
CA SER A 180 -15.98 -12.35 -12.98
C SER A 180 -15.33 -13.24 -14.03
N TYR A 181 -15.44 -14.56 -13.86
CA TYR A 181 -14.99 -15.52 -14.84
C TYR A 181 -15.86 -15.53 -16.09
N ARG A 182 -15.23 -15.50 -17.28
CA ARG A 182 -15.91 -15.48 -18.58
C ARG A 182 -15.91 -16.84 -19.30
N GLY A 183 -15.42 -17.90 -18.66
CA GLY A 183 -15.50 -19.28 -19.17
C GLY A 183 -16.74 -20.03 -18.71
N TYR A 184 -16.86 -21.29 -19.15
CA TYR A 184 -17.97 -22.18 -18.77
C TYR A 184 -17.53 -23.16 -17.69
N TRP A 185 -18.25 -23.18 -16.55
CA TRP A 185 -18.06 -24.15 -15.47
C TRP A 185 -19.26 -24.17 -14.50
N SER A 186 -19.25 -25.07 -13.51
CA SER A 186 -20.37 -25.30 -12.58
C SER A 186 -20.41 -24.40 -11.34
N TYR A 187 -19.37 -23.59 -11.08
CA TYR A 187 -19.19 -22.86 -9.82
C TYR A 187 -19.75 -21.43 -9.82
N GLY A 188 -20.42 -21.03 -10.89
CA GLY A 188 -20.88 -19.66 -11.10
C GLY A 188 -19.75 -18.72 -11.51
N ASN A 189 -20.08 -17.53 -12.01
CA ASN A 189 -19.07 -16.66 -12.65
C ASN A 189 -18.34 -15.76 -11.65
N SER A 190 -18.88 -15.53 -10.45
CA SER A 190 -18.25 -14.68 -9.44
C SER A 190 -17.18 -15.45 -8.68
N LEU A 191 -15.97 -14.90 -8.63
CA LEU A 191 -14.80 -15.50 -8.01
C LEU A 191 -13.98 -14.47 -7.25
N ILE A 192 -13.06 -15.01 -6.45
CA ILE A 192 -11.89 -14.29 -5.98
C ILE A 192 -10.65 -14.86 -6.68
N LEU A 193 -9.88 -13.99 -7.32
CA LEU A 193 -8.53 -14.27 -7.80
C LEU A 193 -7.54 -13.88 -6.69
N GLY A 194 -6.89 -14.88 -6.10
CA GLY A 194 -5.83 -14.69 -5.10
C GLY A 194 -4.45 -14.63 -5.74
N VAL A 195 -3.59 -13.73 -5.27
CA VAL A 195 -2.18 -13.65 -5.67
C VAL A 195 -1.28 -13.68 -4.42
N ASN A 196 -0.31 -14.58 -4.38
CA ASN A 196 0.66 -14.70 -3.28
C ASN A 196 2.07 -15.09 -3.76
N CYS A 197 2.96 -15.47 -2.85
CA CYS A 197 4.34 -15.83 -3.19
C CYS A 197 4.50 -17.14 -3.97
N GLU A 198 3.55 -18.06 -3.86
CA GLU A 198 3.59 -19.34 -4.57
C GLU A 198 3.03 -19.21 -5.99
N GLY A 199 1.99 -18.39 -6.16
CA GLY A 199 1.33 -18.22 -7.44
C GLY A 199 -0.04 -17.56 -7.37
N ILE A 200 -0.96 -18.11 -8.15
CA ILE A 200 -2.32 -17.61 -8.39
C ILE A 200 -3.32 -18.64 -7.88
N ILE A 201 -4.36 -18.18 -7.19
CA ILE A 201 -5.38 -19.03 -6.58
C ILE A 201 -6.76 -18.61 -7.08
N LEU A 202 -7.62 -19.57 -7.43
CA LEU A 202 -9.04 -19.32 -7.72
C LEU A 202 -9.87 -19.75 -6.51
N ILE A 203 -10.65 -18.82 -5.97
CA ILE A 203 -11.32 -18.98 -4.67
C ILE A 203 -12.82 -18.68 -4.85
N LYS A 204 -13.66 -19.51 -4.24
CA LYS A 204 -15.09 -19.28 -4.17
C LYS A 204 -15.41 -18.16 -3.15
N PRO A 205 -16.23 -17.15 -3.50
CA PRO A 205 -16.48 -16.01 -2.61
C PRO A 205 -17.17 -16.38 -1.28
N ASP A 206 -18.10 -17.33 -1.30
CA ASP A 206 -19.02 -17.60 -0.18
C ASP A 206 -18.33 -18.25 1.02
N ASP A 207 -17.61 -19.35 0.76
CA ASP A 207 -16.99 -20.22 1.77
C ASP A 207 -15.46 -20.12 1.75
N LYS A 208 -14.91 -19.26 0.88
CA LYS A 208 -13.46 -19.10 0.66
C LYS A 208 -12.78 -20.42 0.27
N PHE A 209 -13.52 -21.35 -0.33
CA PHE A 209 -12.99 -22.62 -0.80
C PHE A 209 -12.04 -22.40 -1.99
N VAL A 210 -10.86 -23.02 -1.95
CA VAL A 210 -9.87 -22.97 -3.01
C VAL A 210 -10.25 -23.97 -4.11
N LEU A 211 -10.59 -23.46 -5.29
CA LEU A 211 -10.93 -24.26 -6.46
C LEU A 211 -9.69 -24.74 -7.20
N TYR A 212 -8.72 -23.84 -7.40
CA TYR A 212 -7.48 -24.12 -8.11
C TYR A 212 -6.32 -23.31 -7.53
N GLU A 213 -5.13 -23.90 -7.59
CA GLU A 213 -3.85 -23.25 -7.27
C GLU A 213 -2.91 -23.48 -8.43
N PHE A 214 -2.36 -22.40 -8.97
CA PHE A 214 -1.38 -22.43 -10.06
C PHE A 214 -0.09 -21.79 -9.56
N ARG A 215 0.99 -22.56 -9.48
CA ARG A 215 2.30 -21.98 -9.18
C ARG A 215 2.76 -21.11 -10.34
N TYR A 216 3.61 -20.12 -10.06
CA TYR A 216 4.12 -19.24 -11.12
C TYR A 216 4.83 -20.01 -12.26
N ALA A 217 5.52 -21.12 -11.95
CA ALA A 217 6.16 -21.96 -12.96
C ALA A 217 5.17 -22.70 -13.89
N GLU A 218 3.89 -22.72 -13.55
CA GLU A 218 2.81 -23.34 -14.34
C GLU A 218 2.12 -22.33 -15.24
N VAL A 219 2.33 -21.02 -15.00
CA VAL A 219 1.79 -19.93 -15.81
C VAL A 219 2.71 -19.70 -17.01
N GLU A 220 2.16 -19.88 -18.21
CA GLU A 220 2.85 -19.63 -19.48
C GLU A 220 2.86 -18.12 -19.78
N SER A 221 1.69 -17.49 -19.67
CA SER A 221 1.53 -16.07 -19.98
C SER A 221 0.33 -15.48 -19.24
N ILE A 222 0.42 -14.16 -19.03
CA ILE A 222 -0.68 -13.32 -18.54
C ILE A 222 -0.87 -12.23 -19.59
N MET A 223 -2.10 -11.94 -19.97
CA MET A 223 -2.41 -10.82 -20.88
C MET A 223 -3.41 -9.92 -20.21
N LEU A 224 -3.11 -8.62 -20.16
CA LEU A 224 -4.07 -7.60 -19.76
C LEU A 224 -4.63 -6.96 -21.02
N ASP A 225 -5.94 -6.99 -21.20
CA ASP A 225 -6.54 -6.33 -22.36
C ASP A 225 -6.35 -4.80 -22.24
N PRO A 226 -5.90 -4.08 -23.28
CA PRO A 226 -5.64 -2.63 -23.18
C PRO A 226 -6.90 -1.75 -23.25
N SER A 227 -8.05 -2.30 -23.64
CA SER A 227 -9.30 -1.57 -23.86
C SER A 227 -10.39 -2.01 -22.88
N ASP A 228 -10.48 -3.31 -22.61
CA ASP A 228 -11.50 -3.90 -21.77
C ASP A 228 -10.94 -4.32 -20.41
N SER A 229 -11.79 -4.50 -19.41
CA SER A 229 -11.39 -4.88 -18.06
C SER A 229 -11.06 -6.37 -17.94
N PHE A 230 -10.35 -6.96 -18.91
CA PHE A 230 -10.03 -8.38 -18.93
C PHE A 230 -8.58 -8.69 -18.59
N ILE A 231 -8.39 -9.80 -17.88
CA ILE A 231 -7.12 -10.48 -17.66
C ILE A 231 -7.26 -11.92 -18.16
N THR A 232 -6.33 -12.36 -18.99
CA THR A 232 -6.23 -13.73 -19.49
C THR A 232 -4.99 -14.41 -18.89
N ILE A 233 -5.16 -15.59 -18.32
CA ILE A 233 -4.09 -16.40 -17.73
C ILE A 233 -4.02 -17.72 -18.50
N SER A 234 -2.86 -17.99 -19.10
CA SER A 234 -2.59 -19.22 -19.85
C SER A 234 -1.60 -20.09 -19.09
N LEU A 235 -1.85 -21.40 -19.05
CA LEU A 235 -1.03 -22.39 -18.33
C LEU A 235 -0.20 -23.25 -19.29
N ASN A 236 0.97 -23.69 -18.82
CA ASN A 236 1.91 -24.53 -19.56
C ASN A 236 1.31 -25.88 -19.98
N ARG A 237 1.73 -26.38 -21.15
CA ARG A 237 1.20 -27.63 -21.75
C ARG A 237 1.51 -28.91 -20.97
N HIS A 238 2.52 -28.92 -20.09
CA HIS A 238 3.08 -30.13 -19.46
C HIS A 238 2.69 -30.36 -18.00
N THR A 239 1.85 -29.50 -17.41
CA THR A 239 1.41 -29.62 -16.00
C THR A 239 0.33 -30.68 -15.79
N SER A 240 -0.04 -31.43 -16.83
CA SER A 240 -1.10 -32.44 -16.79
C SER A 240 -0.63 -33.76 -16.17
N THR A 241 -0.46 -33.80 -14.85
CA THR A 241 -0.53 -35.06 -14.09
C THR A 241 -1.98 -35.32 -13.71
N GLY A 242 -2.76 -35.82 -14.67
CA GLY A 242 -4.09 -36.38 -14.43
C GLY A 242 -5.25 -35.56 -15.02
N SER A 243 -6.04 -36.25 -15.85
CA SER A 243 -7.24 -35.83 -16.59
C SER A 243 -7.02 -34.94 -17.83
N ALA A 244 -7.54 -35.42 -18.96
CA ALA A 244 -7.32 -34.91 -20.31
C ALA A 244 -8.12 -33.63 -20.66
N ASP A 245 -8.66 -32.91 -19.66
CA ASP A 245 -9.59 -31.81 -19.92
C ASP A 245 -9.52 -30.67 -18.90
N GLN A 246 -8.34 -30.42 -18.32
CA GLN A 246 -8.15 -29.23 -17.50
C GLN A 246 -8.06 -28.00 -18.39
N GLN A 247 -9.03 -27.10 -18.22
CA GLN A 247 -9.06 -25.78 -18.84
C GLN A 247 -7.70 -25.07 -18.62
N ARG A 248 -7.06 -24.65 -19.72
CA ARG A 248 -5.70 -24.09 -19.70
C ARG A 248 -5.65 -22.57 -19.86
N CYS A 249 -6.78 -21.99 -20.23
CA CYS A 249 -6.93 -20.57 -20.47
C CYS A 249 -8.10 -20.07 -19.65
N PHE A 250 -7.82 -19.13 -18.76
CA PHE A 250 -8.79 -18.51 -17.89
C PHE A 250 -8.91 -17.04 -18.25
N VAL A 251 -10.13 -16.57 -18.47
CA VAL A 251 -10.41 -15.16 -18.77
C VAL A 251 -11.27 -14.62 -17.64
N PHE A 252 -10.77 -13.58 -16.98
CA PHE A 252 -11.47 -12.91 -15.90
C PHE A 252 -11.71 -11.45 -16.25
N GLU A 253 -12.82 -10.92 -15.79
CA GLU A 253 -13.18 -9.51 -15.87
C GLU A 253 -13.01 -8.86 -14.49
N THR A 254 -12.27 -7.75 -14.44
CA THR A 254 -12.10 -6.92 -13.25
C THR A 254 -11.49 -5.56 -13.59
N ALA A 255 -11.97 -4.51 -12.93
CA ALA A 255 -11.37 -3.19 -13.03
C ALA A 255 -9.94 -3.14 -12.45
N GLN A 256 -9.56 -4.12 -11.63
CA GLN A 256 -8.28 -4.20 -10.94
C GLN A 256 -7.19 -4.95 -11.72
N LYS A 257 -7.38 -5.19 -13.04
CA LYS A 257 -6.45 -5.99 -13.87
C LYS A 257 -5.00 -5.51 -13.80
N ASN A 258 -4.77 -4.20 -13.76
CA ASN A 258 -3.43 -3.60 -13.73
C ASN A 258 -2.75 -3.85 -12.39
N GLU A 259 -3.50 -3.74 -11.29
CA GLU A 259 -3.03 -3.99 -9.94
C GLU A 259 -2.68 -5.47 -9.74
N ILE A 260 -3.53 -6.38 -10.25
CA ILE A 260 -3.26 -7.82 -10.27
C ILE A 260 -1.96 -8.11 -11.04
N GLY A 261 -1.83 -7.55 -12.24
CA GLY A 261 -0.62 -7.70 -13.05
C GLY A 261 0.64 -7.19 -12.35
N SER A 262 0.61 -5.95 -11.84
CA SER A 262 1.73 -5.35 -11.08
C SER A 262 2.13 -6.21 -9.89
N LEU A 263 1.16 -6.73 -9.14
CA LEU A 263 1.41 -7.59 -8.00
C LEU A 263 2.04 -8.94 -8.40
N ILE A 264 1.53 -9.58 -9.45
CA ILE A 264 2.11 -10.83 -9.96
C ILE A 264 3.56 -10.62 -10.38
N VAL A 265 3.86 -9.53 -11.11
CA VAL A 265 5.23 -9.22 -11.52
C VAL A 265 6.12 -8.87 -10.33
N SER A 266 5.57 -8.24 -9.30
CA SER A 266 6.29 -7.97 -8.05
C SER A 266 6.71 -9.25 -7.33
N TYR A 267 5.90 -10.31 -7.39
CA TYR A 267 6.25 -11.63 -6.86
C TYR A 267 7.13 -12.46 -7.82
N TYR A 268 6.84 -12.42 -9.11
CA TYR A 268 7.48 -13.23 -10.13
C TYR A 268 7.77 -12.44 -11.42
N PRO A 269 8.90 -11.70 -11.47
CA PRO A 269 9.23 -10.81 -12.57
C PRO A 269 9.36 -11.47 -13.94
N ALA A 270 9.62 -12.79 -14.00
CA ALA A 270 9.75 -13.50 -15.27
C ALA A 270 8.45 -13.52 -16.10
N LEU A 271 7.30 -13.23 -15.49
CA LEU A 271 6.02 -13.05 -16.19
C LEU A 271 5.81 -11.61 -16.71
N SER A 272 6.77 -10.69 -16.58
CA SER A 272 6.59 -9.28 -16.97
C SER A 272 6.47 -9.02 -18.47
N ASN A 273 6.62 -10.02 -19.34
CA ASN A 273 6.66 -9.82 -20.79
C ASN A 273 5.40 -9.11 -21.35
N TRP A 274 4.24 -9.29 -20.71
CA TRP A 274 3.01 -8.58 -21.08
C TRP A 274 3.01 -7.09 -20.74
N ILE A 275 3.82 -6.66 -19.76
CA ILE A 275 4.02 -5.24 -19.44
C ILE A 275 4.73 -4.58 -20.61
N THR A 276 5.74 -5.24 -21.18
CA THR A 276 6.58 -4.64 -22.22
C THR A 276 5.92 -4.61 -23.61
N GLU A 277 4.99 -5.54 -23.89
CA GLU A 277 4.24 -5.56 -25.16
C GLU A 277 2.95 -4.73 -25.13
N ASN A 278 2.30 -4.55 -23.97
CA ASN A 278 1.07 -3.75 -23.84
C ASN A 278 1.29 -2.34 -23.30
N GLU A 279 2.46 -2.02 -22.73
CA GLU A 279 2.88 -0.62 -22.62
C GLU A 279 3.30 -0.11 -24.01
N VAL A 280 2.29 0.44 -24.70
CA VAL A 280 2.34 1.23 -25.93
C VAL A 280 2.10 0.44 -27.22
N PRO A 281 0.83 0.12 -27.57
CA PRO A 281 0.37 0.57 -28.88
C PRO A 281 0.65 2.08 -28.93
N PRO A 282 1.09 2.69 -30.05
CA PRO A 282 1.11 4.14 -30.17
C PRO A 282 -0.34 4.64 -30.20
N LYS A 283 -1.07 4.52 -29.08
CA LYS A 283 -2.08 5.50 -28.74
C LYS A 283 -1.29 6.79 -28.79
N LYS A 284 -1.60 7.60 -29.80
CA LYS A 284 -1.45 9.04 -29.70
C LYS A 284 -2.29 9.45 -28.49
N SER A 285 -1.78 9.21 -27.28
CA SER A 285 -2.02 10.10 -26.15
C SER A 285 -1.87 11.45 -26.79
N LYS A 286 -2.96 12.23 -26.86
CA LYS A 286 -2.87 13.60 -27.32
C LYS A 286 -1.78 14.19 -26.44
N GLY A 287 -0.58 14.35 -26.99
CA GLY A 287 0.56 14.79 -26.22
C GLY A 287 0.11 16.03 -25.47
N ILE A 288 0.43 16.11 -24.17
CA ILE A 288 0.10 17.26 -23.32
C ILE A 288 0.24 18.51 -24.18
N THR A 289 -0.90 19.17 -24.44
CA THR A 289 -0.89 20.34 -25.30
C THR A 289 -0.04 21.41 -24.65
N ASN A 290 0.40 22.41 -25.42
CA ASN A 290 1.14 23.51 -24.81
C ASN A 290 0.28 24.22 -23.73
N GLU A 291 -1.03 24.30 -23.95
CA GLU A 291 -1.99 24.81 -22.96
C GLU A 291 -2.05 23.96 -21.69
N ASP A 292 -2.11 22.63 -21.83
CA ASP A 292 -2.08 21.71 -20.69
C ASP A 292 -0.78 21.84 -19.90
N ARG A 293 0.36 21.95 -20.60
CA ARG A 293 1.68 22.13 -19.97
C ARG A 293 1.75 23.42 -19.17
N VAL A 294 1.27 24.53 -19.74
CA VAL A 294 1.24 25.84 -19.07
C VAL A 294 0.32 25.79 -17.85
N ARG A 295 -0.87 25.18 -17.98
CA ARG A 295 -1.82 25.02 -16.86
C ARG A 295 -1.25 24.13 -15.74
N LEU A 296 -0.65 22.99 -16.07
CA LEU A 296 -0.02 22.10 -15.10
C LEU A 296 1.16 22.77 -14.39
N HIS A 297 1.99 23.50 -15.14
CA HIS A 297 3.07 24.29 -14.56
C HIS A 297 2.51 25.35 -13.59
N HIS A 298 1.47 26.09 -13.98
CA HIS A 298 0.82 27.06 -13.11
C HIS A 298 0.27 26.43 -11.82
N ASN A 299 -0.42 25.29 -11.92
CA ASN A 299 -0.91 24.55 -10.75
C ASN A 299 0.22 24.14 -9.81
N LEU A 300 1.33 23.63 -10.36
CA LEU A 300 2.51 23.25 -9.58
C LEU A 300 3.13 24.46 -8.86
N VAL A 301 3.21 25.61 -9.52
CA VAL A 301 3.65 26.88 -8.89
C VAL A 301 2.72 27.29 -7.75
N VAL A 302 1.41 27.22 -7.95
CA VAL A 302 0.42 27.55 -6.91
C VAL A 302 0.56 26.62 -5.70
N CYS A 303 0.71 25.31 -5.91
CA CYS A 303 0.95 24.35 -4.84
C CYS A 303 2.24 24.64 -4.07
N ARG A 304 3.35 24.94 -4.76
CA ARG A 304 4.61 25.34 -4.12
C ARG A 304 4.44 26.57 -3.23
N ARG A 305 3.74 27.60 -3.72
CA ARG A 305 3.45 28.82 -2.94
C ARG A 305 2.60 28.50 -1.72
N HIS A 306 1.58 27.66 -1.86
CA HIS A 306 0.75 27.23 -0.75
C HIS A 306 1.56 26.50 0.33
N LEU A 307 2.48 25.60 -0.05
CA LEU A 307 3.38 24.92 0.90
C LEU A 307 4.31 25.88 1.64
N VAL A 308 4.75 26.96 0.98
CA VAL A 308 5.55 28.01 1.61
C VAL A 308 4.71 28.86 2.55
N ASP A 309 3.48 29.19 2.16
CA ASP A 309 2.55 30.04 2.91
C ASP A 309 2.01 29.37 4.17
N THR A 310 1.93 28.04 4.20
CA THR A 310 1.58 27.27 5.41
C THR A 310 2.71 27.19 6.43
N GLU A 311 3.90 27.73 6.10
CA GLU A 311 5.12 27.69 6.92
C GLU A 311 5.57 26.28 7.34
N LEU A 312 5.07 25.24 6.66
CA LEU A 312 5.45 23.85 6.90
C LEU A 312 6.90 23.58 6.51
N LEU A 313 7.39 24.27 5.48
CA LEU A 313 8.73 24.08 4.92
C LEU A 313 9.80 24.89 5.66
N ARG A 314 11.00 24.33 5.76
CA ARG A 314 12.20 25.05 6.19
C ARG A 314 12.71 25.93 5.05
N LYS A 315 13.13 27.15 5.36
CA LYS A 315 13.81 27.98 4.38
C LYS A 315 15.12 27.30 3.98
N PRO A 316 15.45 27.27 2.67
CA PRO A 316 16.75 26.78 2.23
C PRO A 316 17.86 27.53 2.96
N GLN A 317 18.85 26.78 3.46
CA GLN A 317 20.08 27.39 3.95
C GLN A 317 20.85 27.88 2.73
N ASP A 318 21.29 29.14 2.78
CA ASP A 318 22.09 29.73 1.72
C ASP A 318 23.43 28.96 1.67
N PRO A 319 23.77 28.25 0.58
CA PRO A 319 25.06 27.56 0.49
C PRO A 319 26.24 28.55 0.42
N SER A 320 25.98 29.86 0.45
CA SER A 320 26.95 30.94 0.41
C SER A 320 27.59 31.26 1.77
N GLY A 321 27.96 30.22 2.52
CA GLY A 321 29.05 30.30 3.49
C GLY A 321 30.41 30.34 2.77
N GLY A 322 30.75 31.51 2.23
CA GLY A 322 32.08 31.95 1.79
C GLY A 322 33.04 30.93 1.15
N PHE A 323 32.99 30.73 -0.17
CA PHE A 323 34.18 30.34 -0.94
C PHE A 323 34.17 30.92 -2.37
N LEU A 324 35.23 31.66 -2.66
CA LEU A 324 35.66 32.38 -3.87
C LEU A 324 35.03 31.95 -5.21
N ARG A 325 34.18 32.82 -5.77
CA ARG A 325 33.63 32.73 -7.12
C ARG A 325 34.60 33.27 -8.17
N ASN A 326 35.85 32.82 -8.18
CA ASN A 326 36.85 33.38 -9.08
C ASN A 326 37.88 32.37 -9.60
N THR A 327 37.43 31.28 -10.22
CA THR A 327 38.19 30.61 -11.28
C THR A 327 37.31 29.60 -12.00
N LEU A 328 36.86 29.93 -13.22
CA LEU A 328 36.95 29.05 -14.39
C LEU A 328 36.45 29.76 -15.66
N ARG A 329 37.44 30.12 -16.48
CA ARG A 329 37.47 30.28 -17.95
C ARG A 329 36.18 30.71 -18.66
N ARG A 330 36.23 31.98 -19.08
CA ARG A 330 35.50 32.68 -20.15
C ARG A 330 35.12 31.78 -21.34
N LEU A 331 34.01 31.06 -21.23
CA LEU A 331 33.19 30.73 -22.40
C LEU A 331 32.48 32.02 -22.82
N SER A 332 32.62 32.43 -24.08
CA SER A 332 31.98 33.65 -24.56
C SER A 332 30.46 33.51 -24.41
N LYS A 333 29.83 34.56 -23.88
CA LYS A 333 28.38 34.66 -23.64
C LYS A 333 27.56 34.08 -24.82
N HIS A 334 27.99 34.40 -26.04
CA HIS A 334 27.39 33.97 -27.29
C HIS A 334 27.41 32.44 -27.54
N ARG A 335 28.43 31.70 -27.09
CA ARG A 335 28.51 30.24 -27.31
C ARG A 335 27.65 29.47 -26.31
N LEU A 336 27.49 30.01 -25.11
CA LEU A 336 26.62 29.47 -24.07
C LEU A 336 25.14 29.73 -24.35
N GLU A 337 24.84 30.87 -24.98
CA GLU A 337 23.49 31.25 -25.43
C GLU A 337 23.03 30.37 -26.61
N LYS A 338 23.95 30.00 -27.52
CA LYS A 338 23.66 29.07 -28.62
C LYS A 338 23.38 27.63 -28.16
N LEU A 339 24.14 27.11 -27.20
CA LEU A 339 23.91 25.78 -26.60
C LEU A 339 22.59 25.70 -25.81
N ARG A 340 22.13 26.83 -25.24
CA ARG A 340 20.85 26.93 -24.53
C ARG A 340 19.65 27.10 -25.47
N ALA A 341 19.84 27.71 -26.63
CA ALA A 341 18.81 27.82 -27.66
C ALA A 341 18.56 26.48 -28.39
N GLU A 342 19.57 25.60 -28.48
CA GLU A 342 19.45 24.28 -29.12
C GLU A 342 18.72 23.24 -28.22
N HIS A 343 18.67 23.44 -26.90
CA HIS A 343 17.82 22.66 -25.98
C HIS A 343 16.53 23.44 -25.69
N GLY A 344 15.55 23.29 -26.57
CA GLY A 344 14.30 24.07 -26.59
C GLY A 344 13.53 24.14 -25.27
N SER A 345 13.81 25.18 -24.48
CA SER A 345 12.94 25.65 -23.40
C SER A 345 12.72 27.15 -23.58
N PRO A 346 11.51 27.61 -23.95
CA PRO A 346 11.26 29.02 -24.17
C PRO A 346 11.07 29.77 -22.82
N VAL A 347 11.98 30.70 -22.57
CA VAL A 347 11.74 32.08 -22.06
C VAL A 347 11.23 32.30 -20.62
N HIS A 348 11.00 31.29 -19.76
CA HIS A 348 10.56 31.56 -18.36
C HIS A 348 11.45 31.04 -17.22
N ASP A 349 12.65 30.54 -17.50
CA ASP A 349 13.55 29.98 -16.47
C ASP A 349 14.26 31.02 -15.58
N HIS A 350 13.80 32.28 -15.60
CA HIS A 350 14.28 33.34 -14.72
C HIS A 350 13.45 33.40 -13.43
N GLY A 351 13.86 32.58 -12.46
CA GLY A 351 13.81 32.98 -11.05
C GLY A 351 12.45 32.93 -10.37
N GLU A 352 11.83 31.75 -10.30
CA GLU A 352 10.92 31.51 -9.17
C GLU A 352 11.71 31.58 -7.86
N THR A 353 11.66 32.74 -7.21
CA THR A 353 12.05 32.89 -5.81
C THR A 353 10.83 33.40 -5.08
N TYR A 354 10.17 32.54 -4.31
CA TYR A 354 9.00 32.92 -3.52
C TYR A 354 9.34 32.87 -2.04
N LYS A 355 9.26 34.01 -1.34
CA LYS A 355 9.58 34.15 0.10
C LYS A 355 10.93 33.51 0.51
N GLY A 356 11.94 33.60 -0.37
CA GLY A 356 13.28 33.06 -0.13
C GLY A 356 13.47 31.59 -0.54
N PHE A 357 12.50 30.96 -1.20
CA PHE A 357 12.63 29.63 -1.79
C PHE A 357 12.96 29.74 -3.28
N PRO A 358 14.24 29.56 -3.69
CA PRO A 358 14.64 29.61 -5.10
C PRO A 358 14.17 28.34 -5.83
N HIS A 359 14.11 28.41 -7.16
CA HIS A 359 13.75 27.26 -8.01
C HIS A 359 14.55 25.99 -7.69
N ALA A 360 15.85 26.13 -7.40
CA ALA A 360 16.73 25.02 -7.05
C ALA A 360 16.29 24.24 -5.79
N TYR A 361 15.55 24.86 -4.86
CA TYR A 361 14.98 24.18 -3.70
C TYR A 361 13.97 23.08 -4.09
N TRP A 362 13.28 23.29 -5.22
CA TRP A 362 12.24 22.38 -5.71
C TRP A 362 12.74 21.43 -6.79
N ALA A 363 14.00 21.58 -7.21
CA ALA A 363 14.61 20.74 -8.22
C ALA A 363 15.13 19.45 -7.59
N PHE A 364 15.14 18.38 -8.39
CA PHE A 364 15.78 17.13 -7.98
C PHE A 364 17.27 17.36 -7.74
N SER A 365 17.77 16.90 -6.59
CA SER A 365 19.19 16.91 -6.24
C SER A 365 19.66 15.50 -5.90
N ARG A 366 20.90 15.19 -6.28
CA ARG A 366 21.59 13.95 -5.88
C ARG A 366 22.33 14.08 -4.55
N GLN A 367 22.34 15.27 -3.95
CA GLN A 367 22.95 15.49 -2.65
C GLN A 367 22.02 14.99 -1.56
N ALA A 368 22.58 14.29 -0.57
CA ALA A 368 21.84 13.91 0.62
C ALA A 368 21.27 15.16 1.30
N LEU A 369 20.04 15.07 1.77
CA LEU A 369 19.41 16.17 2.49
C LEU A 369 20.09 16.32 3.86
N PRO A 370 20.69 17.47 4.19
CA PRO A 370 21.35 17.67 5.48
C PRO A 370 20.35 17.87 6.63
N GLN A 371 19.08 18.16 6.29
CA GLN A 371 17.99 18.42 7.23
C GLN A 371 16.65 18.07 6.55
N SER A 372 15.58 17.94 7.34
CA SER A 372 14.25 17.71 6.78
C SER A 372 13.75 18.92 5.99
N LEU A 373 12.95 18.68 4.95
CA LEU A 373 12.30 19.76 4.19
C LEU A 373 11.19 20.44 5.00
N SER A 374 10.53 19.70 5.89
CA SER A 374 9.53 20.22 6.83
C SER A 374 10.16 20.58 8.19
N LYS A 375 9.47 21.41 8.97
CA LYS A 375 9.81 21.66 10.37
C LYS A 375 9.37 20.47 11.21
N LEU A 376 10.33 19.73 11.76
CA LEU A 376 10.11 18.60 12.67
C LEU A 376 10.79 18.89 14.02
N PRO A 377 10.31 18.32 15.14
CA PRO A 377 11.04 18.32 16.41
C PRO A 377 12.43 17.66 16.25
N ASP A 378 13.46 18.18 16.93
CA ASP A 378 14.86 17.76 16.73
C ASP A 378 15.08 16.24 16.88
N GLN A 379 14.41 15.62 17.85
CA GLN A 379 14.50 14.18 18.10
C GLN A 379 13.93 13.35 16.93
N GLU A 380 12.79 13.78 16.37
CA GLU A 380 12.18 13.13 15.22
C GLU A 380 12.99 13.37 13.95
N GLU A 381 13.53 14.59 13.78
CA GLU A 381 14.36 14.93 12.62
C GLU A 381 15.61 14.04 12.54
N GLN A 382 16.33 13.86 13.64
CA GLN A 382 17.52 13.00 13.65
C GLN A 382 17.17 11.54 13.28
N ALA A 383 16.09 11.00 13.83
CA ALA A 383 15.62 9.67 13.49
C ALA A 383 15.25 9.58 11.99
N MET A 384 14.53 10.56 11.46
CA MET A 384 14.13 10.58 10.05
C MET A 384 15.32 10.73 9.10
N LEU A 385 16.33 11.52 9.45
CA LEU A 385 17.58 11.63 8.68
C LEU A 385 18.37 10.33 8.70
N GLN A 386 18.44 9.64 9.85
CA GLN A 386 19.07 8.33 9.95
C GLN A 386 18.34 7.28 9.09
N VAL A 387 17.01 7.27 9.13
CA VAL A 387 16.18 6.40 8.28
C VAL A 387 16.40 6.72 6.81
N PHE A 388 16.39 8.00 6.43
CA PHE A 388 16.64 8.43 5.05
C PHE A 388 18.01 7.99 4.54
N ASN A 389 19.06 8.19 5.34
CA ASN A 389 20.42 7.74 5.00
C ASN A 389 20.52 6.22 4.93
N SER A 390 19.84 5.50 5.82
CA SER A 390 19.77 4.03 5.76
C SER A 390 19.10 3.57 4.47
N ILE A 391 17.98 4.19 4.08
CA ILE A 391 17.29 3.91 2.82
C ILE A 391 18.22 4.14 1.63
N LEU A 392 18.93 5.28 1.58
CA LEU A 392 19.88 5.57 0.51
C LEU A 392 21.01 4.55 0.46
N THR A 393 21.58 4.19 1.61
CA THR A 393 22.66 3.20 1.73
C THR A 393 22.21 1.82 1.23
N TYR A 394 21.06 1.32 1.73
CA TYR A 394 20.50 0.04 1.29
C TYR A 394 20.00 0.07 -0.17
N ALA A 395 19.72 1.24 -0.72
CA ALA A 395 19.39 1.41 -2.13
C ALA A 395 20.63 1.56 -3.04
N GLY A 396 21.85 1.58 -2.50
CA GLY A 396 23.09 1.79 -3.26
C GLY A 396 23.27 3.23 -3.76
N LEU A 397 22.54 4.18 -3.17
CA LEU A 397 22.56 5.61 -3.48
C LEU A 397 23.26 6.46 -2.39
N GLY A 398 23.65 5.83 -1.27
CA GLY A 398 24.43 6.48 -0.21
C GLY A 398 25.85 6.79 -0.68
N GLN A 399 26.39 7.93 -0.23
CA GLN A 399 27.83 8.20 -0.34
C GLN A 399 28.54 7.39 0.76
N ASN A 400 29.53 6.59 0.40
CA ASN A 400 30.44 5.96 1.36
C ASN A 400 31.30 7.00 2.07
#